data_AF-A0A3N0BXQ8-F1
#
_entry.id   AF-A0A3N0BXQ8-F1
#
_cell.length_a   1.000
_cell.length_b   1.000
_cell.length_c   1.000
_cell.angle_alpha   90.00
_cell.angle_beta   90.00
_cell.angle_gamma   90.00
#
_symmetry.space_group_name_H-M   'P 1'
#
loop_
_entity.id
_entity.type
_entity.pdbx_description
1 polymer ?
#
loop_
_entity_poly.entity_id
_entity_poly.type
_entity_poly.pdbx_seq_one_letter_code
_entity_poly.pdbx_strand_id
1 'polypeptide(L)'
;MPAHPTLYLKRNLFQKYGHYALNLGTAADYDLILRFFYTHKVKAQYLPLLMVKMRMGGVSNKSYKSLYHAFINDYKALINNQLPNPLLILLLKKLSKIKQFFN
;
A
#
# COMPACT_ATOMS: atom_id res chain seq x y z
N MET A 1 6.09 -0.21 -3.59
CA MET A 1 5.57 -1.41 -2.90
C MET A 1 5.37 -2.49 -3.94
N PRO A 2 6.08 -3.63 -3.86
CA PRO A 2 5.88 -4.78 -4.75
C PRO A 2 4.50 -5.41 -4.50
N ALA A 3 4.09 -6.37 -5.33
CA ALA A 3 2.86 -7.12 -5.08
C ALA A 3 2.89 -7.73 -3.66
N HIS A 4 1.87 -7.43 -2.86
CA HIS A 4 1.75 -7.87 -1.47
C HIS A 4 0.50 -8.75 -1.35
N PRO A 5 0.59 -10.02 -1.78
CA PRO A 5 -0.59 -10.90 -1.86
C PRO A 5 -1.26 -11.10 -0.50
N THR A 6 -0.46 -11.12 0.57
CA THR A 6 -0.95 -11.25 1.95
C THR A 6 -0.07 -10.52 2.95
N LEU A 7 -0.70 -9.99 3.99
CA LEU A 7 -0.06 -9.46 5.18
C LEU A 7 -0.89 -9.89 6.41
N TYR A 8 -0.24 -10.50 7.40
CA TYR A 8 -0.88 -10.91 8.65
C TYR A 8 -0.41 -10.01 9.79
N LEU A 9 -1.37 -9.45 10.54
CA LEU A 9 -1.12 -8.51 11.62
C LEU A 9 -1.87 -8.93 12.87
N LYS A 10 -1.25 -8.75 14.04
CA LYS A 10 -1.89 -9.02 15.32
C LYS A 10 -3.05 -8.05 15.55
N ARG A 11 -4.16 -8.56 16.11
CA ARG A 11 -5.36 -7.76 16.44
C ARG A 11 -5.04 -6.54 17.31
N ASN A 12 -4.11 -6.69 18.27
CA ASN A 12 -3.73 -5.61 19.17
C ASN A 12 -3.15 -4.37 18.45
N LEU A 13 -2.55 -4.55 17.26
CA LEU A 13 -2.02 -3.43 16.47
C LEU A 13 -3.15 -2.56 15.94
N PHE A 14 -4.27 -3.15 15.51
CA PHE A 14 -5.45 -2.39 15.08
C PHE A 14 -6.11 -1.65 16.23
N GLN A 15 -6.17 -2.25 17.42
CA GLN A 15 -6.68 -1.58 18.62
C GLN A 15 -5.79 -0.43 19.06
N LYS A 16 -4.46 -0.57 18.92
CA LYS A 16 -3.48 0.42 19.37
C LYS A 16 -3.28 1.56 18.37
N TYR A 17 -3.24 1.26 17.08
CA TYR A 17 -2.83 2.18 16.03
C TYR A 17 -3.97 2.54 15.07
N GLY A 18 -5.16 1.94 15.24
CA GLY A 18 -6.36 2.22 14.46
C GLY A 18 -6.58 1.27 13.27
N HIS A 19 -7.80 1.28 12.75
CA HIS A 19 -8.23 0.45 11.61
C HIS A 19 -7.86 1.06 10.25
N TYR A 20 -8.37 0.46 9.16
CA TYR A 20 -8.18 0.97 7.79
C TYR A 20 -8.80 2.36 7.63
N ALA A 21 -8.11 3.21 6.87
CA ALA A 21 -8.61 4.54 6.53
C ALA A 21 -9.73 4.44 5.46
N LEU A 22 -10.97 4.73 5.87
CA LEU A 22 -12.14 4.60 5.00
C LEU A 22 -12.20 5.66 3.89
N ASN A 23 -11.48 6.77 4.04
CA ASN A 23 -11.43 7.87 3.08
C ASN A 23 -10.34 7.73 2.00
N LEU A 24 -9.61 6.60 1.96
CA LEU A 24 -8.52 6.37 1.00
C LEU A 24 -8.85 5.34 -0.08
N GLY A 25 -10.09 4.82 -0.11
CA GLY A 25 -10.55 3.87 -1.12
C GLY A 25 -9.59 2.70 -1.30
N THR A 26 -9.09 2.49 -2.53
CA THR A 26 -8.17 1.39 -2.85
C THR A 26 -6.75 1.52 -2.27
N ALA A 27 -6.42 2.63 -1.60
CA ALA A 27 -5.11 2.84 -0.96
C ALA A 27 -5.17 2.71 0.58
N ALA A 28 -6.29 2.23 1.13
CA ALA A 28 -6.45 2.07 2.57
C ALA A 28 -5.47 1.05 3.18
N ASP A 29 -5.14 0.00 2.43
CA ASP A 29 -4.11 -0.97 2.79
C ASP A 29 -2.70 -0.38 2.76
N TYR A 30 -2.41 0.44 1.75
CA TYR A 30 -1.15 1.15 1.64
C TYR A 30 -0.93 2.11 2.82
N ASP A 31 -1.96 2.87 3.22
CA ASP A 31 -1.93 3.71 4.43
C ASP A 31 -1.65 2.89 5.69
N LEU A 32 -2.38 1.78 5.89
CA LEU A 32 -2.20 0.94 7.08
C LEU A 32 -0.75 0.45 7.18
N ILE A 33 -0.16 0.06 6.06
CA ILE A 33 1.21 -0.44 5.99
C ILE A 33 2.20 0.68 6.27
N LEU A 34 2.02 1.88 5.70
CA LEU A 34 2.85 3.04 6.04
C LEU A 34 2.76 3.35 7.54
N ARG A 35 1.55 3.44 8.08
CA ARG A 35 1.33 3.76 9.50
C ARG A 35 1.99 2.74 10.41
N PHE A 36 1.81 1.45 10.16
CA PHE A 36 2.32 0.42 11.06
C PHE A 36 3.84 0.29 10.95
N PHE A 37 4.40 0.28 9.74
CA PHE A 37 5.82 -0.02 9.54
C PHE A 37 6.71 1.23 9.47
N TYR A 38 6.24 2.31 8.86
CA TYR A 38 7.00 3.56 8.78
C TYR A 38 6.81 4.41 10.03
N THR A 39 5.57 4.68 10.45
CA THR A 39 5.29 5.57 11.58
C THR A 39 5.52 4.87 12.93
N HIS A 40 4.94 3.69 13.13
CA HIS A 40 5.01 2.97 14.41
C HIS A 40 6.14 1.94 14.53
N LYS A 41 6.94 1.77 13.46
CA LYS A 41 8.11 0.87 13.44
C LYS A 41 7.80 -0.55 13.92
N VAL A 42 6.61 -1.05 13.61
CA VAL A 42 6.22 -2.44 13.91
C VAL A 42 7.21 -3.39 13.24
N LYS A 43 7.71 -4.37 13.97
CA LYS A 43 8.59 -5.40 13.40
C LYS A 43 7.76 -6.42 12.63
N ALA A 44 8.20 -6.75 11.43
CA ALA A 44 7.65 -7.86 10.63
C ALA A 44 8.79 -8.74 10.12
N GLN A 45 8.45 -9.98 9.81
CA GLN A 45 9.34 -10.96 9.21
C GLN A 45 8.68 -11.53 7.96
N TYR A 46 9.48 -11.73 6.92
CA TYR A 46 9.04 -12.42 5.72
C TYR A 46 8.93 -13.92 6.00
N LEU A 47 7.79 -14.51 5.63
CA LEU A 47 7.58 -15.94 5.69
C LEU A 47 7.79 -16.52 4.28
N PRO A 48 8.84 -17.32 4.03
CA PRO A 48 9.14 -17.88 2.71
C PRO A 48 8.23 -19.09 2.41
N LEU A 49 6.92 -18.90 2.50
CA LEU A 49 5.90 -19.91 2.25
C LEU A 49 4.83 -19.35 1.31
N LEU A 50 4.47 -20.11 0.27
CA LEU A 50 3.34 -19.76 -0.58
C LEU A 50 2.03 -19.96 0.20
N MET A 51 1.51 -18.88 0.77
CA MET A 51 0.24 -18.91 1.50
C MET A 51 -0.96 -18.63 0.59
N VAL A 52 -0.82 -17.72 -0.38
CA VAL A 52 -1.92 -17.27 -1.24
C VAL A 52 -1.41 -16.98 -2.64
N LYS A 53 -2.20 -17.42 -3.64
CA LYS A 53 -1.99 -17.11 -5.05
C LYS A 53 -3.04 -16.10 -5.53
N MET A 54 -2.63 -14.86 -5.74
CA MET A 54 -3.50 -13.80 -6.25
C MET A 54 -3.76 -14.01 -7.76
N ARG A 55 -5.02 -14.00 -8.19
CA ARG A 55 -5.40 -14.11 -9.60
C ARG A 55 -5.40 -12.73 -10.27
N MET A 56 -5.18 -12.71 -11.59
CA MET A 56 -5.34 -11.51 -12.41
C MET A 56 -6.81 -11.06 -12.47
N GLY A 57 -7.05 -9.76 -12.67
CA GLY A 57 -8.42 -9.20 -12.81
C GLY A 57 -8.87 -8.25 -11.70
N GLY A 58 -7.95 -7.60 -10.99
CA GLY A 58 -8.27 -6.66 -9.91
C GLY A 58 -9.12 -5.45 -10.35
N VAL A 59 -9.92 -4.93 -9.42
CA VAL A 59 -10.86 -3.80 -9.63
C VAL A 59 -10.14 -2.50 -10.05
N SER A 60 -8.89 -2.31 -9.63
CA SER A 60 -8.12 -1.08 -9.79
C SER A 60 -7.61 -0.80 -11.22
N ASN A 61 -7.57 -1.80 -12.11
CA ASN A 61 -7.07 -1.65 -13.49
C ASN A 61 -8.18 -1.41 -14.53
N LYS A 62 -9.42 -1.18 -14.10
CA LYS A 62 -10.57 -1.15 -15.02
C LYS A 62 -10.76 0.19 -15.77
N SER A 63 -10.14 1.30 -15.34
CA SER A 63 -10.31 2.60 -16.02
C SER A 63 -9.21 3.64 -15.71
N TYR A 64 -9.06 4.65 -16.57
CA TYR A 64 -8.19 5.81 -16.29
C TYR A 64 -8.63 6.58 -15.03
N LYS A 65 -9.94 6.63 -14.76
CA LYS A 65 -10.49 7.28 -13.55
C LYS A 65 -10.04 6.58 -12.27
N SER A 66 -10.01 5.25 -12.24
CA SER A 66 -9.52 4.50 -11.07
C SER A 66 -8.03 4.72 -10.85
N LEU A 67 -7.24 4.85 -11.91
CA LEU A 67 -5.81 5.17 -11.81
C LEU A 67 -5.57 6.57 -11.21
N TYR A 68 -6.37 7.56 -11.60
CA TYR A 68 -6.30 8.92 -11.07
C TYR A 68 -6.69 8.98 -9.59
N HIS A 69 -7.80 8.35 -9.20
CA HIS A 69 -8.18 8.25 -7.78
C HIS A 69 -7.14 7.51 -6.95
N ALA A 70 -6.55 6.43 -7.49
CA ALA A 70 -5.46 5.72 -6.81
C ALA A 70 -4.23 6.64 -6.61
N PHE A 71 -3.90 7.49 -7.59
CA PHE A 71 -2.81 8.48 -7.45
C PHE A 71 -3.10 9.47 -6.30
N ILE A 72 -4.30 10.05 -6.27
CA ILE A 72 -4.69 10.99 -5.21
C ILE A 72 -4.67 10.31 -3.84
N ASN A 73 -5.23 9.11 -3.74
CA ASN A 73 -5.33 8.42 -2.46
C ASN A 73 -3.96 7.95 -1.96
N ASP A 74 -3.08 7.50 -2.86
CA ASP A 74 -1.69 7.21 -2.53
C ASP A 74 -0.95 8.46 -2.01
N TYR A 75 -1.17 9.62 -2.65
CA TYR A 75 -0.58 10.88 -2.21
C TYR A 75 -1.08 11.29 -0.82
N LYS A 76 -2.40 11.19 -0.57
CA LYS A 76 -3.00 11.43 0.74
C LYS A 76 -2.43 10.49 1.80
N ALA A 77 -2.26 9.20 1.50
CA ALA A 77 -1.66 8.23 2.41
C ALA A 77 -0.23 8.64 2.80
N LEU A 78 0.57 9.14 1.85
CA LEU A 78 1.93 9.61 2.12
C LEU A 78 1.95 10.85 3.04
N ILE A 79 1.06 11.81 2.79
CA ILE A 79 0.91 13.00 3.65
C ILE A 79 0.45 12.60 5.06
N ASN A 80 -0.58 11.76 5.18
CA ASN A 80 -1.13 11.33 6.47
C ASN A 80 -0.07 10.65 7.34
N ASN A 81 0.89 9.96 6.71
CA ASN A 81 1.99 9.27 7.39
C ASN A 81 3.28 10.11 7.46
N GLN A 82 3.21 11.40 7.13
CA GLN A 82 4.29 12.38 7.28
C GLN A 82 5.59 11.98 6.57
N LEU A 83 5.48 11.35 5.38
CA LEU A 83 6.68 11.02 4.61
C LEU A 83 7.28 12.29 3.99
N PRO A 84 8.63 12.42 3.98
CA PRO A 84 9.28 13.53 3.30
C PRO A 84 9.09 13.42 1.79
N ASN A 85 8.88 14.54 1.12
CA ASN A 85 8.77 14.61 -0.35
C ASN A 85 7.74 13.61 -0.96
N PRO A 86 6.46 13.67 -0.55
CA PRO A 86 5.44 12.69 -0.94
C PRO A 86 5.23 12.60 -2.46
N LEU A 87 5.35 13.70 -3.19
CA LEU A 87 5.27 13.69 -4.67
C LEU A 87 6.41 12.88 -5.30
N LEU A 88 7.65 13.09 -4.85
CA LEU A 88 8.81 12.38 -5.38
C LEU A 88 8.71 10.87 -5.09
N ILE A 89 8.32 10.50 -3.87
CA ILE A 89 8.11 9.09 -3.49
C ILE A 89 7.02 8.46 -4.37
N LEU A 90 5.91 9.16 -4.61
CA LEU A 90 4.83 8.65 -5.43
C LEU A 90 5.28 8.42 -6.89
N LEU A 91 6.07 9.33 -7.46
CA LEU A 91 6.64 9.18 -8.80
C LEU A 91 7.59 7.98 -8.85
N LEU A 92 8.52 7.86 -7.90
CA LEU A 92 9.44 6.72 -7.80
C LEU A 92 8.69 5.38 -7.63
N LYS A 93 7.60 5.37 -6.84
CA LYS A 93 6.71 4.20 -6.69
C LYS A 93 6.12 3.78 -8.04
N LYS A 94 5.70 4.71 -8.90
CA LYS A 94 5.15 4.38 -10.22
C LYS A 94 6.22 3.93 -11.20
N LEU A 95 7.36 4.62 -11.24
CA LEU A 95 8.49 4.25 -12.10
C LEU A 95 9.04 2.86 -11.75
N SER A 96 9.13 2.52 -10.47
CA SER A 96 9.58 1.18 -10.04
C SER A 96 8.68 0.04 -10.51
N LYS A 97 7.38 0.31 -10.78
CA LYS A 97 6.46 -0.68 -11.36
C LYS A 97 6.69 -0.92 -12.85
N ILE A 98 7.30 0.02 -13.58
CA ILE A 98 7.58 -0.15 -15.01
C ILE A 98 8.52 -1.34 -15.24
N LYS A 99 9.46 -1.57 -14.32
CA LYS A 99 10.36 -2.74 -14.36
C LYS A 99 9.61 -4.08 -14.37
N GLN A 100 8.36 -4.13 -13.91
CA GLN A 100 7.54 -5.35 -13.92
C GLN A 100 7.10 -5.77 -15.33
N PHE A 101 7.22 -4.89 -16.34
CA PHE A 101 6.83 -5.19 -17.72
C PHE A 101 8.01 -5.56 -18.63
N PHE A 102 9.25 -5.39 -18.15
CA PHE A 102 10.47 -5.63 -18.92
C PHE A 102 11.28 -6.81 -18.37
N ASN A 103 10.62 -7.70 -17.63
CA ASN A 103 11.22 -8.86 -16.99
C ASN A 103 10.31 -10.08 -17.10
#